data_AF-A0A6N1YGP9-F1
#
_entry.id   AF-A0A6N1YGP9-F1
#
_cell.length_a   1.000
_cell.length_b   1.000
_cell.length_c   1.000
_cell.angle_alpha   90.00
_cell.angle_beta   90.00
_cell.angle_gamma   90.00
#
_symmetry.space_group_name_H-M   'P 1'
#
loop_
_entity.id
_entity.type
_entity.pdbx_description
1 polymer ?
#
loop_
_entity_poly.entity_id
_entity_poly.type
_entity_poly.pdbx_seq_one_letter_code
_entity_poly.pdbx_strand_id
1 'polypeptide(L)'
;MLLSACQSAPEKSIDSRENKTDILEKRSDLSDCSEPRPEICTMIYRPVCGFDKNDQSKTYSSDCTACSDAEVIGYRKGECLH
;
A
#
# COMPACT_ATOMS: atom_id res chain seq x y z
N MET A 1 -23.63 -52.75 -8.83
CA MET A 1 -23.48 -51.87 -7.65
C MET A 1 -22.09 -51.26 -7.75
N LEU A 2 -21.99 -50.07 -8.34
CA LEU A 2 -20.73 -49.48 -8.80
C LEU A 2 -19.89 -49.02 -7.61
N LEU A 3 -18.68 -49.58 -7.46
CA LEU A 3 -17.65 -49.08 -6.56
C LEU A 3 -17.02 -47.84 -7.21
N SER A 4 -17.22 -46.69 -6.57
CA SER A 4 -16.57 -45.43 -6.92
C SER A 4 -15.09 -45.48 -6.53
N ALA A 5 -14.19 -45.17 -7.47
CA ALA A 5 -12.79 -44.92 -7.20
C ALA A 5 -12.48 -43.43 -7.51
N CYS A 6 -12.04 -42.68 -6.52
CA CYS A 6 -11.44 -41.36 -6.73
C CYS A 6 -10.04 -41.56 -7.33
N GLN A 7 -9.86 -41.14 -8.59
CA GLN A 7 -8.57 -41.14 -9.26
C GLN A 7 -7.72 -39.96 -8.76
N SER A 8 -6.51 -40.24 -8.31
CA SER A 8 -5.48 -39.25 -7.97
C SER A 8 -4.59 -38.93 -9.18
N ALA A 9 -4.26 -37.63 -9.29
CA ALA A 9 -3.16 -36.95 -10.01
C ALA A 9 -3.20 -36.93 -11.56
N PRO A 10 -2.86 -35.77 -12.19
CA PRO A 10 -1.47 -35.31 -12.24
C PRO A 10 -1.26 -33.82 -11.89
N GLU A 11 -0.08 -33.54 -11.32
CA GLU A 11 0.52 -32.20 -11.24
C GLU A 11 0.62 -31.60 -12.64
N LYS A 12 -0.07 -30.49 -12.89
CA LYS A 12 0.04 -29.74 -14.15
C LYS A 12 0.48 -28.32 -13.85
N SER A 13 1.77 -28.11 -14.12
CA SER A 13 2.33 -26.93 -14.78
C SER A 13 1.78 -25.57 -14.35
N ILE A 14 2.61 -24.87 -13.58
CA ILE A 14 2.78 -23.42 -13.58
C ILE A 14 2.47 -22.87 -14.99
N ASP A 15 1.31 -22.24 -15.16
CA ASP A 15 1.10 -21.13 -16.07
C ASP A 15 0.50 -20.01 -15.23
N SER A 16 1.36 -19.04 -14.94
CA SER A 16 1.08 -17.86 -14.13
C SER A 16 -0.03 -17.02 -14.75
N ARG A 17 -1.28 -17.36 -14.44
CA ARG A 17 -2.42 -16.44 -14.49
C ARG A 17 -3.00 -16.25 -13.10
N GLU A 18 -2.12 -15.89 -12.15
CA GLU A 18 -2.59 -15.08 -11.04
C GLU A 18 -2.86 -13.69 -11.60
N ASN A 19 -4.11 -13.27 -11.42
CA ASN A 19 -4.71 -12.02 -11.86
C ASN A 19 -3.76 -10.83 -11.67
N LYS A 20 -3.09 -10.42 -12.76
CA LYS A 20 -2.14 -9.29 -12.84
C LYS A 20 -2.76 -7.94 -12.43
N THR A 21 -4.06 -7.91 -12.20
CA THR A 21 -4.82 -6.73 -11.78
C THR A 21 -4.81 -6.50 -10.26
N ASP A 22 -4.47 -7.50 -9.43
CA ASP A 22 -4.54 -7.38 -7.95
C ASP A 22 -3.22 -6.95 -7.29
N ILE A 23 -2.08 -7.16 -7.96
CA ILE A 23 -0.74 -6.81 -7.42
C ILE A 23 -0.35 -5.37 -7.78
N LEU A 24 -1.06 -4.73 -8.71
CA LEU A 24 -0.89 -3.31 -9.04
C LEU A 24 -1.79 -2.40 -8.18
N GLU A 25 -2.91 -2.91 -7.65
CA GLU A 25 -3.78 -2.15 -6.73
C GLU A 25 -3.23 -2.11 -5.28
N LYS A 26 -2.39 -3.07 -4.87
CA LYS A 26 -1.85 -3.05 -3.50
C LYS A 26 -0.72 -2.04 -3.28
N ARG A 27 -0.12 -1.55 -4.37
CA ARG A 27 0.84 -0.42 -4.37
C ARG A 27 0.17 0.92 -4.67
N SER A 28 -1.13 0.93 -5.02
CA SER A 28 -1.81 2.16 -5.42
C SER A 28 -2.35 3.00 -4.26
N ASP A 29 -2.15 2.56 -3.00
CA ASP A 29 -2.52 3.35 -1.83
C ASP A 29 -1.43 4.33 -1.38
N LEU A 30 -0.24 4.30 -2.01
CA LEU A 30 0.81 5.28 -1.76
C LEU A 30 0.57 6.52 -2.63
N SER A 31 0.41 7.67 -1.99
CA SER A 31 0.25 8.99 -2.60
C SER A 31 1.55 9.77 -2.46
N ASP A 32 2.14 10.21 -3.56
CA ASP A 32 3.38 11.00 -3.55
C ASP A 32 3.14 12.44 -3.10
N CYS A 33 4.13 13.02 -2.43
CA CYS A 33 4.10 14.43 -2.09
C CYS A 33 4.47 15.30 -3.31
N SER A 34 3.63 16.27 -3.63
CA SER A 34 3.86 17.22 -4.73
C SER A 34 4.68 18.43 -4.27
N GLU A 35 5.44 19.01 -5.18
CA GLU A 35 6.16 20.27 -4.97
C GLU A 35 5.38 21.47 -5.53
N PRO A 36 5.41 22.65 -4.88
CA PRO A 36 6.13 22.95 -3.65
C PRO A 36 5.45 22.38 -2.40
N ARG A 37 6.23 22.03 -1.37
CA ARG A 37 5.68 21.57 -0.08
C ARG A 37 4.80 22.64 0.59
N PRO A 38 3.68 22.22 1.22
CA PRO A 38 2.84 23.14 1.98
C PRO A 38 3.56 23.60 3.27
N GLU A 39 3.68 24.91 3.45
CA GLU A 39 4.24 25.50 4.68
C GLU A 39 3.18 25.70 5.78
N ILE A 40 1.90 25.70 5.41
CA ILE A 40 0.78 25.95 6.32
C ILE A 40 -0.25 24.85 6.17
N CYS A 41 -0.50 24.13 7.26
CA CYS A 41 -1.56 23.13 7.36
C CYS A 41 -2.63 23.54 8.36
N THR A 42 -3.87 23.14 8.08
CA THR A 42 -4.96 23.27 9.05
C THR A 42 -4.83 22.22 10.17
N MET A 43 -5.46 22.45 11.31
CA MET A 43 -5.45 21.54 12.47
C MET A 43 -6.41 20.35 12.28
N ILE A 44 -6.49 19.81 11.06
CA ILE A 44 -7.31 18.64 10.77
C ILE A 44 -6.63 17.37 11.27
N TYR A 45 -7.44 16.44 11.76
CA TYR A 45 -6.97 15.12 12.14
C TYR A 45 -7.62 14.07 11.25
N ARG A 46 -6.86 13.65 10.24
CA ARG A 46 -7.17 12.57 9.28
C ARG A 46 -5.87 11.82 9.00
N PRO A 47 -5.46 10.92 9.90
CA PRO A 47 -4.08 10.48 9.95
C PRO A 47 -3.65 9.71 8.71
N VAL A 48 -2.36 9.82 8.42
CA VAL A 48 -1.69 9.16 7.30
C VAL A 48 -0.37 8.55 7.78
N CYS A 49 0.10 7.52 7.07
CA CYS A 49 1.40 6.92 7.28
C CYS A 49 2.35 7.47 6.22
N GLY A 50 3.24 8.38 6.60
CA GLY A 50 4.24 8.96 5.73
C GLY A 50 5.49 8.10 5.67
N PHE A 51 6.17 8.07 4.52
CA PHE A 51 7.37 7.31 4.26
C PHE A 51 8.50 8.24 3.83
N ASP A 52 9.71 8.03 4.37
CA ASP A 52 10.92 8.71 3.92
C ASP A 52 11.59 7.93 2.77
N LYS A 53 12.70 8.47 2.27
CA LYS A 53 13.54 7.83 1.24
C LYS A 53 14.27 6.56 1.71
N ASN A 54 14.28 6.28 3.01
CA ASN A 54 14.96 5.14 3.62
C ASN A 54 13.95 4.05 4.07
N ASP A 55 12.71 4.10 3.55
CA ASP A 55 11.60 3.22 3.91
C ASP A 55 11.19 3.28 5.40
N GLN A 56 11.60 4.31 6.14
CA GLN A 56 11.09 4.56 7.49
C GLN A 56 9.69 5.18 7.40
N SER A 57 8.80 4.71 8.27
CA SER A 57 7.41 5.15 8.29
C SER A 57 7.06 5.85 9.59
N LYS A 58 6.23 6.89 9.53
CA LYS A 58 5.73 7.63 10.69
C LYS A 58 4.29 8.08 10.49
N THR A 59 3.48 8.02 11.54
CA THR A 59 2.12 8.55 11.52
C THR A 59 2.14 10.08 11.60
N TYR A 60 1.44 10.74 10.68
CA TYR A 60 1.21 12.18 10.67
C TYR A 60 -0.28 12.49 10.84
N SER A 61 -0.61 13.66 11.40
CA SER A 61 -1.99 14.07 11.68
C SER A 61 -2.86 14.23 10.41
N SER A 62 -2.25 14.55 9.27
CA SER A 62 -2.92 14.69 7.99
C SER A 62 -1.95 14.53 6.82
N ASP A 63 -2.48 14.36 5.61
CA ASP A 63 -1.75 14.40 4.35
C ASP A 63 -0.92 15.68 4.18
N CYS A 64 -1.50 16.84 4.53
CA CYS A 64 -0.79 18.12 4.50
C CYS A 64 0.42 18.10 5.44
N THR A 65 0.23 17.66 6.69
CA THR A 65 1.31 17.62 7.69
C THR A 65 2.40 16.61 7.33
N ALA A 66 2.05 15.51 6.65
CA ALA A 66 3.03 14.58 6.12
C ALA A 66 3.85 15.24 5.01
N CYS A 67 3.20 15.85 4.01
CA CYS A 67 3.90 16.45 2.90
C CYS A 67 4.55 17.81 3.22
N SER A 68 4.24 18.46 4.34
CA SER A 68 5.02 19.62 4.82
C SER A 68 6.42 19.24 5.30
N ASP A 69 6.63 17.97 5.67
CA ASP A 69 7.95 17.45 6.01
C ASP A 69 8.74 17.14 4.73
N ALA A 70 9.89 17.80 4.56
CA ALA A 70 10.74 17.67 3.39
C ALA A 70 11.35 16.25 3.25
N GLU A 71 11.43 15.47 4.33
CA GLU A 71 11.97 14.12 4.30
C GLU A 71 10.96 13.07 3.80
N VAL A 72 9.66 13.37 3.90
CA VAL A 72 8.58 12.47 3.50
C VAL A 72 8.41 12.52 1.98
N ILE A 73 8.58 11.39 1.30
CA ILE A 73 8.44 11.29 -0.17
C ILE A 73 7.00 10.97 -0.59
N GLY A 74 6.23 10.34 0.29
CA GLY A 74 4.84 9.98 0.04
C GLY A 74 4.17 9.44 1.29
N TYR A 75 2.86 9.20 1.22
CA TYR A 75 2.06 8.74 2.33
C TYR A 75 0.97 7.77 1.90
N ARG A 76 0.52 6.93 2.83
CA ARG A 76 -0.67 6.10 2.71
C ARG A 76 -1.75 6.62 3.64
N LYS A 77 -3.02 6.50 3.26
CA LYS A 77 -4.15 6.81 4.14
C LYS A 77 -4.15 5.90 5.39
N GLY A 78 -4.55 6.46 6.53
CA GLY A 78 -4.57 5.77 7.82
C GLY A 78 -3.22 5.77 8.51
N GLU A 79 -3.21 5.43 9.80
CA GLU A 79 -1.99 5.39 10.62
C GLU A 79 -1.01 4.30 10.14
N CYS A 80 0.25 4.40 10.57
CA CYS A 80 1.24 3.35 10.31
C CYS A 80 0.92 2.10 11.15
N LEU A 81 0.94 0.96 10.48
CA LEU A 81 0.74 -0.37 11.05
C LEU A 81 2.13 -0.94 11.32
N HIS A 82 2.58 -0.89 12.57
CA HIS A 82 3.87 -1.44 12.99
C HIS A 82 3.64 -2.77 13.72
#